data_AF-A0A5C4SIB4-F1
#
_entry.id   AF-A0A5C4SIB4-F1
#
_cell.length_a   1.000
_cell.length_b   1.000
_cell.length_c   1.000
_cell.angle_alpha   90.00
_cell.angle_beta   90.00
_cell.angle_gamma   90.00
#
_symmetry.space_group_name_H-M   'P 1'
#
loop_
_entity.id
_entity.type
_entity.pdbx_description
1 polymer ?
#
loop_
_entity_poly.entity_id
_entity_poly.type
_entity_poly.pdbx_seq_one_letter_code
_entity_poly.pdbx_strand_id
1 'polypeptide(L)'
;MKSNAYSANKVTRYFFKNGNISIEEWYGTDDKIDSLKTYYKSGSLNEIYYYKKGMLNGLGYSFDKTGKKTTTWEFKKGRTIKRLNHTLSFDNLTEPAVKRLFDKLSELNKVILDNAENHEARLRRAQIRMELGNKVLALDDFLDLKINFIG
;
A
#
# COMPACT_ATOMS: atom_id res chain seq x y z
N MET A 1 -35.83 -9.21 -6.14
CA MET A 1 -34.80 -9.30 -5.08
C MET A 1 -33.70 -10.24 -5.58
N LYS A 2 -32.52 -9.73 -5.93
CA LYS A 2 -31.36 -10.58 -6.26
C LYS A 2 -30.47 -10.63 -5.03
N SER A 3 -30.55 -11.73 -4.29
CA SER A 3 -29.59 -12.07 -3.25
C SER A 3 -28.25 -12.42 -3.90
N ASN A 4 -27.34 -11.45 -3.99
CA ASN A 4 -25.95 -11.76 -4.29
C ASN A 4 -25.35 -12.41 -3.04
N ALA A 5 -25.30 -13.73 -3.04
CA ALA A 5 -24.51 -14.50 -2.11
C ALA A 5 -23.03 -14.15 -2.32
N TYR A 6 -22.51 -13.19 -1.54
CA TYR A 6 -21.09 -13.00 -1.40
C TYR A 6 -20.56 -14.24 -0.67
N SER A 7 -19.91 -15.14 -1.40
CA SER A 7 -19.11 -16.22 -0.82
C SER A 7 -18.24 -15.60 0.28
N ALA A 8 -18.28 -16.14 1.49
CA ALA A 8 -17.66 -15.52 2.65
C ALA A 8 -16.16 -15.27 2.41
N ASN A 9 -15.80 -14.03 2.07
CA ASN A 9 -14.41 -13.60 1.99
C ASN A 9 -13.81 -13.79 3.38
N LYS A 10 -12.79 -14.66 3.49
CA LYS A 10 -12.05 -14.84 4.75
C LYS A 10 -11.42 -13.50 5.11
N VAL A 11 -11.54 -13.13 6.38
CA VAL A 11 -10.94 -11.90 6.91
C VAL A 11 -9.98 -12.24 8.04
N THR A 12 -8.75 -11.78 7.94
CA THR A 12 -7.77 -11.81 9.04
C THR A 12 -7.71 -10.42 9.66
N ARG A 13 -7.74 -10.36 11.00
CA ARG A 13 -7.67 -9.10 11.76
C ARG A 13 -6.48 -9.10 12.70
N TYR A 14 -5.79 -7.98 12.72
CA TYR A 14 -4.73 -7.70 13.68
C TYR A 14 -5.17 -6.54 14.57
N PHE A 15 -4.66 -6.52 15.79
CA PHE A 15 -5.10 -5.57 16.81
C PHE A 15 -3.92 -4.81 17.39
N PHE A 16 -4.14 -3.54 17.70
CA PHE A 16 -3.28 -2.78 18.59
C PHE A 16 -3.38 -3.33 20.02
N LYS A 17 -2.41 -2.98 20.87
CA LYS A 17 -2.41 -3.37 22.29
C LYS A 17 -3.67 -2.92 23.06
N ASN A 18 -4.37 -1.89 22.60
CA ASN A 18 -5.61 -1.41 23.21
C ASN A 18 -6.87 -2.17 22.73
N GLY A 19 -6.72 -3.21 21.92
CA GLY A 19 -7.84 -4.00 21.39
C GLY A 19 -8.50 -3.43 20.15
N ASN A 20 -8.14 -2.22 19.70
CA ASN A 20 -8.64 -1.69 18.44
C ASN A 20 -8.00 -2.40 17.25
N ILE A 21 -8.76 -2.61 16.18
CA ILE A 21 -8.26 -3.18 14.92
C ILE A 21 -7.14 -2.28 14.38
N SER A 22 -6.03 -2.90 13.97
CA SER A 22 -4.90 -2.23 13.31
C SER A 22 -4.87 -2.50 11.81
N ILE A 23 -5.16 -3.74 11.40
CA ILE A 23 -5.16 -4.19 10.01
C ILE A 23 -6.32 -5.18 9.81
N GLU A 24 -7.02 -5.04 8.69
CA GLU A 24 -7.91 -6.07 8.15
C GLU A 24 -7.43 -6.48 6.76
N GLU A 25 -7.30 -7.78 6.54
CA GLU A 25 -6.93 -8.39 5.26
C GLU A 25 -8.07 -9.30 4.81
N TRP A 26 -8.62 -9.04 3.63
CA TRP A 26 -9.62 -9.88 2.99
C TRP A 26 -8.97 -10.76 1.94
N TYR A 27 -9.41 -12.00 1.86
CA TYR A 27 -8.92 -12.98 0.90
C TYR A 27 -10.03 -13.46 -0.02
N GLY A 28 -9.67 -13.65 -1.28
CA GLY A 28 -10.55 -14.26 -2.27
C GLY A 28 -10.69 -15.77 -2.08
N THR A 29 -11.48 -16.41 -2.94
CA THR A 29 -11.65 -17.87 -2.96
C THR A 29 -10.40 -18.64 -3.38
N ASP A 30 -9.40 -17.94 -3.91
CA ASP A 30 -8.07 -18.48 -4.26
C ASP A 30 -7.05 -18.35 -3.12
N ASP A 31 -7.51 -18.00 -1.91
CA ASP A 31 -6.70 -17.71 -0.71
C ASP A 31 -5.67 -16.60 -0.90
N LYS A 32 -5.76 -15.82 -1.98
CA LYS A 32 -4.91 -14.64 -2.20
C LYS A 32 -5.56 -13.41 -1.61
N ILE A 33 -4.73 -12.48 -1.15
CA ILE A 33 -5.22 -11.19 -0.68
C ILE A 33 -5.99 -10.49 -1.80
N ASP A 34 -7.17 -9.98 -1.43
CA ASP A 34 -8.09 -9.23 -2.28
C ASP A 34 -8.06 -7.75 -1.90
N SER A 35 -8.10 -7.44 -0.60
CA SER A 35 -8.04 -6.07 -0.11
C SER A 35 -7.45 -5.98 1.29
N LEU A 36 -6.93 -4.80 1.62
CA LEU A 36 -6.32 -4.50 2.90
C LEU A 36 -6.77 -3.13 3.38
N LYS A 37 -7.07 -3.01 4.67
CA LYS A 37 -7.23 -1.72 5.36
C LYS A 37 -6.30 -1.64 6.55
N THR A 38 -5.73 -0.47 6.79
CA THR A 38 -5.03 -0.14 8.04
C THR A 38 -5.77 0.95 8.78
N TYR A 39 -5.61 0.99 10.11
CA TYR A 39 -6.32 1.92 10.98
C TYR A 39 -5.35 2.63 11.91
N TYR A 40 -5.67 3.88 12.27
CA TYR A 40 -5.02 4.57 13.37
C TYR A 40 -5.45 3.95 14.70
N LYS A 41 -4.66 4.15 15.77
CA LYS A 41 -5.03 3.68 17.13
C LYS A 41 -6.39 4.20 17.61
N SER A 42 -6.85 5.34 17.09
CA SER A 42 -8.19 5.91 17.33
C SER A 42 -9.33 5.08 16.73
N GLY A 43 -9.03 4.15 15.83
CA GLY A 43 -10.01 3.42 15.02
C GLY A 43 -10.32 4.08 13.67
N SER A 44 -9.82 5.29 13.41
CA SER A 44 -10.01 5.97 12.13
C SER A 44 -9.26 5.25 11.01
N LEU A 45 -9.85 5.18 9.81
CA LEU A 45 -9.21 4.59 8.62
C LEU A 45 -7.91 5.32 8.29
N ASN A 46 -6.84 4.56 8.06
CA ASN A 46 -5.53 5.09 7.65
C ASN A 46 -5.26 4.84 6.17
N GLU A 47 -5.27 3.57 5.73
CA GLU A 47 -4.99 3.21 4.34
C GLU A 47 -5.98 2.16 3.84
N ILE A 48 -6.16 2.10 2.52
CA ILE A 48 -6.89 1.03 1.84
C ILE A 48 -6.21 0.70 0.50
N TYR A 49 -6.07 -0.60 0.25
CA TYR A 49 -5.49 -1.15 -0.97
C TYR A 49 -6.32 -2.32 -1.49
N TYR A 50 -6.27 -2.52 -2.80
CA TYR A 50 -6.93 -3.62 -3.50
C TYR A 50 -5.93 -4.39 -4.34
N TYR A 51 -6.20 -5.68 -4.50
CA TYR A 51 -5.33 -6.65 -5.09
C TYR A 51 -6.10 -7.48 -6.11
N LYS A 52 -5.39 -7.98 -7.11
CA LYS A 52 -5.92 -8.95 -8.07
C LYS A 52 -4.89 -10.06 -8.23
N LYS A 53 -5.29 -11.30 -7.90
CA LYS A 53 -4.41 -12.48 -7.85
C LYS A 53 -3.20 -12.25 -6.93
N GLY A 54 -3.40 -11.56 -5.81
CA GLY A 54 -2.36 -11.29 -4.80
C GLY A 54 -1.40 -10.13 -5.12
N MET A 55 -1.62 -9.38 -6.21
CA MET A 55 -0.80 -8.21 -6.56
C MET A 55 -1.64 -6.93 -6.51
N LEU A 56 -1.06 -5.81 -6.05
CA LEU A 56 -1.73 -4.51 -6.07
C LEU A 56 -2.33 -4.19 -7.43
N ASN A 57 -3.63 -3.85 -7.45
CA ASN A 57 -4.38 -3.59 -8.66
C ASN A 57 -5.58 -2.67 -8.38
N GLY A 58 -5.73 -1.61 -9.16
CA GLY A 58 -6.76 -0.60 -8.94
C GLY A 58 -6.28 0.56 -8.06
N LEU A 59 -7.22 1.25 -7.41
CA LEU A 59 -6.94 2.47 -6.67
C LEU A 59 -6.57 2.17 -5.21
N GLY A 60 -5.52 2.83 -4.70
CA GLY A 60 -5.20 2.85 -3.28
C GLY A 60 -5.37 4.25 -2.69
N TYR A 61 -5.65 4.35 -1.40
CA TYR A 61 -5.81 5.64 -0.73
C TYR A 61 -5.19 5.65 0.67
N SER A 62 -4.71 6.81 1.08
CA SER A 62 -4.33 7.10 2.46
C SER A 62 -5.11 8.31 2.98
N PHE A 63 -5.35 8.33 4.29
CA PHE A 63 -6.11 9.35 4.99
C PHE A 63 -5.36 9.81 6.23
N ASP A 64 -5.53 11.06 6.63
CA ASP A 64 -5.05 11.54 7.92
C ASP A 64 -6.01 11.14 9.06
N LYS A 65 -5.65 11.49 10.30
CA LYS A 65 -6.44 11.16 11.50
C LYS A 65 -7.84 11.79 11.51
N THR A 66 -8.08 12.83 10.70
CA THR A 66 -9.38 13.48 10.55
C THR A 66 -10.24 12.83 9.45
N GLY A 67 -9.67 11.90 8.69
CA GLY A 67 -10.33 11.24 7.56
C GLY A 67 -10.14 11.98 6.23
N LYS A 68 -9.34 13.06 6.18
CA LYS A 68 -9.03 13.75 4.93
C LYS A 68 -8.04 12.91 4.13
N LYS A 69 -8.34 12.71 2.84
CA LYS A 69 -7.48 11.97 1.91
C LYS A 69 -6.15 12.70 1.74
N THR A 70 -5.03 11.99 1.93
CA THR A 70 -3.68 12.52 1.81
C THR A 70 -3.01 12.08 0.51
N THR A 71 -3.24 10.84 0.06
CA THR A 71 -2.67 10.32 -1.19
C THR A 71 -3.66 9.43 -1.92
N THR A 72 -3.62 9.48 -3.25
CA THR A 72 -4.24 8.48 -4.14
C THR A 72 -3.14 7.80 -4.95
N TRP A 73 -3.22 6.49 -5.07
CA TRP A 73 -2.42 5.69 -5.99
C TRP A 73 -3.30 4.97 -7.01
N GLU A 74 -2.74 4.72 -8.19
CA GLU A 74 -3.28 3.77 -9.15
C GLU A 74 -2.23 2.69 -9.40
N PHE A 75 -2.65 1.43 -9.26
CA PHE A 75 -1.79 0.27 -9.41
C PHE A 75 -2.26 -0.66 -10.53
N LYS A 76 -1.30 -1.31 -11.20
CA LYS A 76 -1.58 -2.36 -12.18
C LYS A 76 -0.52 -3.45 -12.11
N LYS A 77 -0.95 -4.65 -11.70
CA LYS A 77 -0.05 -5.82 -11.53
C LYS A 77 1.16 -5.48 -10.65
N GLY A 78 0.93 -4.97 -9.44
CA GLY A 78 2.00 -4.66 -8.47
C GLY A 78 2.77 -3.36 -8.72
N ARG A 79 2.50 -2.65 -9.82
CA ARG A 79 3.24 -1.44 -10.20
C ARG A 79 2.40 -0.18 -10.00
N THR A 80 3.01 0.87 -9.46
CA THR A 80 2.39 2.20 -9.35
C THR A 80 2.37 2.88 -10.72
N ILE A 81 1.19 3.03 -11.29
CA ILE A 81 0.97 3.76 -12.55
C ILE A 81 0.93 5.27 -12.28
N LYS A 82 0.21 5.66 -11.23
CA LYS A 82 0.03 7.07 -10.86
C LYS A 82 0.04 7.23 -9.35
N ARG A 83 0.54 8.37 -8.91
CA ARG A 83 0.47 8.83 -7.51
C ARG A 83 0.08 10.30 -7.51
N LEU A 84 -0.86 10.66 -6.65
CA LEU A 84 -1.29 12.04 -6.42
C LEU A 84 -1.30 12.32 -4.92
N ASN A 85 -0.49 13.28 -4.49
CA ASN A 85 -0.48 13.77 -3.11
C ASN A 85 -1.45 14.95 -2.99
N HIS A 86 -2.41 14.86 -2.07
CA HIS A 86 -3.42 15.90 -1.78
C HIS A 86 -3.02 16.79 -0.62
N THR A 87 -2.19 16.30 0.30
CA THR A 87 -1.69 17.04 1.45
C THR A 87 -0.30 16.53 1.81
N LEU A 88 0.61 17.44 2.14
CA LEU A 88 1.91 17.09 2.70
C LEU A 88 1.76 17.01 4.22
N SER A 89 2.01 15.84 4.79
CA SER A 89 2.11 15.65 6.24
C SER A 89 3.55 15.33 6.60
N PHE A 90 4.03 15.94 7.68
CA PHE A 90 5.43 15.97 8.09
C PHE A 90 5.51 15.45 9.53
N ASP A 91 5.38 14.14 9.74
CA ASP A 91 5.46 13.60 11.10
C ASP A 91 6.88 13.81 11.68
N ASN A 92 7.92 13.50 10.90
CA ASN A 92 9.33 13.52 11.37
C ASN A 92 10.33 14.04 10.32
N LEU A 93 9.85 14.60 9.19
CA LEU A 93 10.69 15.04 8.07
C LEU A 93 10.38 16.48 7.70
N THR A 94 11.39 17.24 7.31
CA THR A 94 11.17 18.59 6.78
C THR A 94 10.50 18.53 5.40
N GLU A 95 9.78 19.58 5.03
CA GLU A 95 9.14 19.68 3.70
C GLU A 95 10.12 19.45 2.53
N PRO A 96 11.33 20.04 2.50
CA PRO A 96 12.30 19.77 1.45
C PRO A 96 12.77 18.31 1.42
N ALA A 97 12.86 17.64 2.57
CA ALA A 97 13.23 16.22 2.62
C ALA A 97 12.13 15.35 2.00
N VAL A 98 10.86 15.58 2.39
CA VAL A 98 9.71 14.84 1.84
C VAL A 98 9.58 15.05 0.32
N LYS A 99 9.73 16.28 -0.16
CA LYS A 99 9.71 16.58 -1.60
C LYS A 99 10.78 15.80 -2.36
N ARG A 100 12.03 15.81 -1.87
CA ARG A 100 13.13 15.03 -2.47
C ARG A 100 12.85 13.53 -2.50
N LEU A 101 12.26 12.98 -1.44
CA LEU A 101 11.88 11.56 -1.41
C LEU A 101 10.75 11.25 -2.39
N PHE A 102 9.79 12.17 -2.57
CA PHE A 102 8.71 12.01 -3.54
C PHE A 102 9.20 12.07 -4.99
N ASP A 103 10.18 12.92 -5.28
CA ASP A 103 10.81 13.00 -6.61
C ASP A 103 11.53 11.68 -6.93
N LYS A 104 12.38 11.21 -6.01
CA LYS A 104 13.05 9.90 -6.13
C LYS A 104 12.06 8.74 -6.27
N LEU A 105 10.97 8.74 -5.50
CA LEU A 105 9.94 7.71 -5.60
C LEU A 105 9.28 7.72 -6.98
N SER A 106 9.06 8.90 -7.56
CA SER A 106 8.46 9.06 -8.88
C SER A 106 9.39 8.56 -9.98
N GLU A 107 10.70 8.79 -9.87
CA GLU A 107 11.71 8.23 -10.77
C GLU A 107 11.75 6.69 -10.69
N LEU A 108 11.81 6.13 -9.49
CA LEU A 108 11.82 4.68 -9.28
C LEU A 108 10.54 4.01 -9.82
N ASN A 109 9.39 4.67 -9.69
CA ASN A 109 8.15 4.17 -10.29
C ASN A 109 8.27 4.06 -11.81
N LYS A 110 8.86 5.04 -12.50
CA LYS A 110 9.10 4.97 -13.96
C LYS A 110 10.05 3.81 -14.31
N VAL A 111 11.17 3.70 -13.60
CA VAL A 111 12.16 2.63 -13.81
C VAL A 111 11.51 1.25 -13.69
N ILE A 112 10.66 1.03 -12.68
CA ILE A 112 9.98 -0.25 -12.45
C ILE A 112 8.83 -0.48 -13.44
N LEU A 113 8.23 0.59 -13.99
CA LEU A 113 7.25 0.45 -15.06
C LEU A 113 7.91 -0.04 -16.35
N ASP A 114 9.09 0.47 -16.66
CA ASP A 114 9.87 0.13 -17.85
C ASP A 114 10.53 -1.26 -17.72
N ASN A 115 11.10 -1.56 -16.56
CA ASN A 115 11.68 -2.87 -16.25
C ASN A 115 11.20 -3.36 -14.88
N ALA A 116 10.24 -4.28 -14.90
CA ALA A 116 9.69 -4.86 -13.68
C ALA A 116 10.76 -5.60 -12.87
N GLU A 117 11.68 -6.32 -13.51
CA GLU A 117 12.70 -7.14 -12.83
C GLU A 117 13.89 -6.33 -12.30
N ASN A 118 13.78 -4.99 -12.26
CA ASN A 118 14.78 -4.16 -11.62
C ASN A 118 14.67 -4.24 -10.09
N HIS A 119 15.27 -5.30 -9.53
CA HIS A 119 15.26 -5.59 -8.10
C HIS A 119 15.92 -4.48 -7.26
N GLU A 120 16.98 -3.85 -7.79
CA GLU A 120 17.63 -2.72 -7.11
C GLU A 120 16.67 -1.53 -7.00
N ALA A 121 15.96 -1.19 -8.08
CA ALA A 121 14.97 -0.12 -8.05
C ALA A 121 13.82 -0.43 -7.09
N ARG A 122 13.33 -1.68 -7.06
CA ARG A 122 12.32 -2.12 -6.07
C ARG A 122 12.83 -2.02 -4.64
N LEU A 123 14.08 -2.43 -4.36
CA LEU A 123 14.69 -2.33 -3.03
C LEU A 123 14.79 -0.87 -2.57
N ARG A 124 15.31 0.02 -3.43
CA ARG A 124 15.40 1.46 -3.15
C ARG A 124 14.00 2.07 -2.96
N ARG A 125 13.00 1.63 -3.73
CA ARG A 125 11.61 2.08 -3.59
C ARG A 125 11.02 1.67 -2.24
N ALA A 126 11.27 0.44 -1.80
CA ALA A 126 10.84 -0.07 -0.51
C ALA A 126 11.43 0.76 0.66
N GLN A 127 12.72 1.08 0.59
CA GLN A 127 13.41 1.92 1.59
C GLN A 127 12.80 3.32 1.67
N ILE A 128 12.60 3.99 0.52
CA ILE A 128 11.97 5.33 0.50
C ILE A 128 10.53 5.26 1.02
N ARG A 129 9.76 4.21 0.70
CA ARG A 129 8.41 4.02 1.23
C ARG A 129 8.43 3.85 2.75
N MET A 130 9.43 3.17 3.32
CA MET A 130 9.61 3.08 4.78
C MET A 130 9.89 4.45 5.41
N GLU A 131 10.79 5.24 4.81
CA GLU A 131 11.09 6.61 5.29
C GLU A 131 9.87 7.52 5.26
N LEU A 132 9.02 7.36 4.24
CA LEU A 132 7.75 8.08 4.10
C LEU A 132 6.60 7.50 4.93
N GLY A 133 6.84 6.43 5.69
CA GLY A 133 5.83 5.76 6.51
C GLY A 133 4.81 4.91 5.75
N ASN A 134 4.98 4.70 4.43
CA ASN A 134 4.12 3.85 3.60
C ASN A 134 4.49 2.36 3.77
N LYS A 135 4.36 1.87 5.00
CA LYS A 135 4.88 0.54 5.42
C LYS A 135 4.23 -0.62 4.67
N VAL A 136 2.94 -0.55 4.35
CA VAL A 136 2.25 -1.59 3.56
C VAL A 136 2.86 -1.70 2.17
N LEU A 137 3.05 -0.58 1.49
CA LEU A 137 3.64 -0.54 0.15
C LEU A 137 5.12 -0.93 0.16
N ALA A 138 5.87 -0.63 1.24
CA ALA A 138 7.23 -1.10 1.40
C ALA A 138 7.28 -2.62 1.57
N LEU A 139 6.39 -3.19 2.40
CA LEU A 139 6.28 -4.63 2.58
C LEU A 139 5.92 -5.34 1.27
N ASP A 140 5.00 -4.78 0.48
CA ASP A 140 4.65 -5.29 -0.85
C ASP A 140 5.90 -5.38 -1.76
N ASP A 141 6.72 -4.33 -1.81
CA ASP A 141 7.99 -4.34 -2.56
C ASP A 141 8.95 -5.43 -2.05
N PHE A 142 9.09 -5.59 -0.73
CA PHE A 142 9.98 -6.61 -0.15
C PHE A 142 9.50 -8.03 -0.41
N LEU A 143 8.19 -8.28 -0.34
CA LEU A 143 7.60 -9.60 -0.61
C LEU A 143 7.77 -9.99 -2.07
N ASP A 144 7.55 -9.04 -2.99
CA ASP A 144 7.79 -9.26 -4.41
C ASP A 144 9.26 -9.58 -4.70
N LEU A 145 10.21 -8.89 -4.06
CA LEU A 145 11.63 -9.24 -4.14
C LEU A 145 11.90 -10.67 -3.65
N LYS A 146 11.36 -11.06 -2.48
CA LYS A 146 11.55 -12.41 -1.92
C LYS A 146 11.06 -13.50 -2.88
N ILE A 147 9.93 -13.30 -3.55
CA ILE A 147 9.37 -14.27 -4.50
C ILE A 147 10.31 -14.46 -5.70
N ASN A 148 10.87 -13.37 -6.23
CA ASN A 148 11.70 -13.40 -7.44
C ASN A 148 13.16 -13.83 -7.19
N PHE A 149 13.65 -13.82 -5.95
CA PHE A 149 14.99 -14.32 -5.61
C PHE A 149 15.05 -15.83 -5.28
N ILE A 150 13.91 -16.46 -4.98
CA ILE A 150 13.85 -17.84 -4.48
C ILE A 150 13.04 -18.76 -5.43
N GLY A 151 12.34 -18.20 -6.42
CA GLY A 151 11.63 -18.94 -7.46
C GLY A 151 12.46 -19.13 -8.72
#